data_AF-A0A1H9QFH5-F1
#
_entry.id   AF-A0A1H9QFH5-F1
#
_cell.length_a   1.000
_cell.length_b   1.000
_cell.length_c   1.000
_cell.angle_alpha   90.00
_cell.angle_beta   90.00
_cell.angle_gamma   90.00
#
_symmetry.space_group_name_H-M   'P 1'
#
loop_
_entity.id
_entity.type
_entity.pdbx_description
1 polymer ?
#
loop_
_entity_poly.entity_id
_entity_poly.type
_entity_poly.pdbx_seq_one_letter_code
_entity_poly.pdbx_strand_id
1 'polypeptide(L)'
;MSAVLRLATLDQRHFQLHSTVLPQLAEHLQGLDALCRTLGVTPLSQFVDLTALEFQEAAQLLKDTTPPQQDPETGLPWSIEDMAWYPISTGMTTLEALSGHLQRNRPREVSGANQRQLLEALTFCESCLRPMEAEGAQFHLAAGY
;
A
#
# COMPACT_ATOMS: atom_id res chain seq x y z
N MET A 1 -11.58 -9.99 -8.41
CA MET A 1 -10.16 -10.35 -8.26
C MET A 1 -9.66 -9.68 -7.00
N SER A 2 -8.96 -10.38 -6.10
CA SER A 2 -8.27 -9.71 -4.99
C SER A 2 -7.08 -8.99 -5.60
N ALA A 3 -7.01 -7.66 -5.44
CA ALA A 3 -5.90 -6.89 -5.97
C ALA A 3 -4.63 -7.25 -5.18
N VAL A 4 -3.54 -7.51 -5.89
CA VAL A 4 -2.24 -7.70 -5.25
C VAL A 4 -1.76 -6.32 -4.76
N LEU A 5 -1.40 -6.22 -3.48
CA LEU A 5 -0.84 -5.01 -2.89
C LEU A 5 0.67 -5.11 -2.74
N ARG A 6 1.37 -4.02 -3.05
CA ARG A 6 2.81 -3.81 -2.83
C ARG A 6 3.04 -2.44 -2.21
N LEU A 7 4.18 -2.23 -1.56
CA LEU A 7 4.56 -0.90 -1.08
C LEU A 7 5.28 -0.14 -2.19
N ALA A 8 4.96 1.14 -2.37
CA ALA A 8 5.77 2.07 -3.13
C ALA A 8 6.18 3.26 -2.26
N THR A 9 7.39 3.75 -2.45
CA THR A 9 7.96 4.90 -1.73
C THR A 9 8.50 5.94 -2.70
N LEU A 10 8.49 7.20 -2.25
CA LEU A 10 8.95 8.35 -3.00
C LEU A 10 9.67 9.31 -2.06
N ASP A 11 10.96 9.54 -2.32
CA ASP A 11 11.74 10.59 -1.66
C ASP A 11 12.44 11.46 -2.71
N GLN A 12 12.14 12.75 -2.75
CA GLN A 12 12.76 13.70 -3.69
C GLN A 12 12.78 13.21 -5.16
N ARG A 13 11.68 12.62 -5.64
CA ARG A 13 11.53 11.95 -6.95
C ARG A 13 12.24 10.60 -7.12
N HIS A 14 12.95 10.11 -6.10
CA HIS A 14 13.44 8.74 -6.08
C HIS A 14 12.27 7.80 -5.80
N PHE A 15 11.70 7.25 -6.87
CA PHE A 15 10.64 6.26 -6.82
C PHE A 15 11.21 4.86 -6.55
N GLN A 16 10.56 4.12 -5.66
CA GLN A 16 10.85 2.71 -5.46
C GLN A 16 9.56 1.90 -5.26
N LEU A 17 9.31 0.96 -6.17
CA LEU A 17 8.30 -0.08 -6.00
C LEU A 17 8.94 -1.33 -5.37
N HIS A 18 8.47 -1.72 -4.18
CA HIS A 18 9.01 -2.87 -3.48
C HIS A 18 8.48 -4.20 -4.07
N SER A 19 9.38 -5.19 -4.21
CA SER A 19 9.04 -6.50 -4.79
C SER A 19 8.25 -7.42 -3.85
N THR A 20 8.09 -7.05 -2.59
CA THR A 20 7.32 -7.83 -1.60
C THR A 20 5.84 -7.67 -1.84
N VAL A 21 5.15 -8.79 -2.01
CA VAL A 21 3.68 -8.85 -2.08
C VAL A 21 3.10 -8.88 -0.68
N LEU A 22 2.01 -8.16 -0.45
CA LEU A 22 1.35 -7.99 0.85
C LEU A 22 -0.05 -8.65 0.84
N PRO A 23 -0.15 -9.98 0.68
CA PRO A 23 -1.43 -10.65 0.47
C PRO A 23 -2.34 -10.51 1.70
N GLN A 24 -1.75 -10.53 2.91
CA GLN A 24 -2.50 -10.40 4.15
C GLN A 24 -3.15 -9.02 4.32
N LEU A 25 -2.51 -7.96 3.80
CA LEU A 25 -3.11 -6.63 3.82
C LEU A 25 -4.26 -6.54 2.82
N ALA A 26 -4.11 -7.13 1.64
CA ALA A 26 -5.14 -7.16 0.61
C ALA A 26 -6.38 -7.96 1.06
N GLU A 27 -6.18 -9.18 1.56
CA GLU A 27 -7.25 -10.08 2.00
C GLU A 27 -8.05 -9.53 3.18
N HIS A 28 -7.38 -8.81 4.09
CA HIS A 28 -7.98 -8.32 5.33
C HIS A 28 -8.19 -6.81 5.36
N LEU A 29 -8.10 -6.12 4.22
CA LEU A 29 -8.14 -4.66 4.14
C LEU A 29 -9.37 -4.05 4.83
N GLN A 30 -10.56 -4.62 4.58
CA GLN A 30 -11.80 -4.14 5.19
C GLN A 30 -11.81 -4.29 6.73
N GLY A 31 -11.25 -5.40 7.22
CA GLY A 31 -11.10 -5.65 8.66
C GLY A 31 -10.09 -4.70 9.30
N LEU A 32 -8.96 -4.45 8.62
CA LEU A 32 -7.95 -3.49 9.05
C LEU A 32 -8.52 -2.06 9.07
N ASP A 33 -9.32 -1.67 8.09
CA ASP A 33 -9.99 -0.36 8.08
C ASP A 33 -10.98 -0.21 9.25
N ALA A 34 -11.71 -1.27 9.59
CA ALA A 34 -12.57 -1.27 10.76
C ALA A 34 -11.78 -1.07 12.05
N LEU A 35 -10.60 -1.69 12.17
CA LEU A 35 -9.69 -1.45 13.28
C LEU A 35 -9.14 -0.03 13.29
N CYS A 36 -8.75 0.51 12.14
CA CYS A 36 -8.27 1.89 12.02
C CYS A 36 -9.31 2.88 12.58
N ARG A 37 -10.58 2.70 12.20
CA ARG A 37 -11.69 3.52 12.71
C ARG A 37 -11.85 3.42 14.23
N THR A 38 -11.77 2.22 14.79
CA THR A 38 -11.84 2.00 16.25
C THR A 38 -10.65 2.62 16.98
N LEU A 39 -9.47 2.62 16.36
CA LEU A 39 -8.24 3.20 16.90
C LEU A 39 -8.14 4.72 16.67
N GLY A 40 -9.05 5.33 15.91
CA GLY A 40 -9.03 6.75 15.58
C GLY A 40 -7.91 7.16 14.63
N VAL A 41 -7.42 6.23 13.79
CA VAL A 41 -6.37 6.46 12.79
C VAL A 41 -6.92 6.35 11.37
N THR A 42 -6.14 6.86 10.40
CA THR A 42 -6.49 6.85 8.98
C THR A 42 -6.69 5.40 8.48
N PRO A 43 -7.80 5.08 7.79
CA PRO A 43 -8.02 3.76 7.20
C PRO A 43 -6.90 3.35 6.23
N LEU A 44 -6.51 2.08 6.24
CA LEU A 44 -5.42 1.58 5.41
C LEU A 44 -5.76 1.67 3.92
N SER A 45 -7.03 1.48 3.56
CA SER A 45 -7.52 1.63 2.18
C SER A 45 -7.35 3.03 1.60
N GLN A 46 -7.25 4.08 2.44
CA GLN A 46 -6.99 5.43 1.95
C GLN A 46 -5.59 5.57 1.39
N PHE A 47 -4.65 4.70 1.75
CA PHE A 47 -3.29 4.74 1.21
C PHE A 47 -3.14 3.90 -0.06
N VAL A 48 -4.22 3.29 -0.57
CA VAL A 48 -4.16 2.44 -1.76
C VAL A 48 -4.17 3.30 -3.01
N ASP A 49 -3.18 3.05 -3.88
CA ASP A 49 -3.11 3.60 -5.22
C ASP A 49 -3.69 2.59 -6.23
N LEU A 50 -4.56 3.07 -7.12
CA LEU A 50 -5.31 2.24 -8.08
C LEU A 50 -4.84 2.43 -9.53
N THR A 51 -3.85 3.30 -9.78
CA THR A 51 -3.42 3.70 -11.13
C THR A 51 -3.09 2.50 -12.01
N ALA A 52 -2.47 1.46 -11.44
CA ALA A 52 -2.18 0.21 -12.16
C ALA A 52 -3.44 -0.52 -12.64
N LEU A 53 -4.46 -0.62 -11.80
CA LEU A 53 -5.72 -1.27 -12.14
C LEU A 53 -6.49 -0.46 -13.17
N GLU A 54 -6.55 0.86 -13.00
CA GLU A 54 -7.22 1.78 -13.92
C GLU A 54 -6.57 1.74 -15.31
N PHE A 55 -5.24 1.71 -15.36
CA PHE A 55 -4.49 1.57 -16.61
C PHE A 55 -4.78 0.23 -17.31
N GLN A 56 -4.79 -0.88 -16.56
CA GLN A 56 -5.12 -2.20 -17.10
C GLN A 56 -6.56 -2.27 -17.63
N GLU A 57 -7.50 -1.65 -16.94
CA GLU A 57 -8.91 -1.58 -17.37
C GLU A 57 -9.05 -0.76 -18.66
N ALA A 58 -8.41 0.40 -18.73
CA ALA A 58 -8.42 1.25 -19.92
C ALA A 58 -7.82 0.52 -21.15
N ALA A 59 -6.68 -0.17 -20.98
CA ALA A 59 -6.06 -0.95 -22.05
C ALA A 59 -6.99 -2.07 -22.57
N GLN A 60 -7.69 -2.77 -21.66
CA GLN A 60 -8.66 -3.81 -22.02
C GLN A 60 -9.86 -3.27 -22.80
N LEU A 61 -10.39 -2.11 -22.39
CA LEU A 61 -11.53 -1.47 -23.07
C LEU A 61 -11.16 -0.98 -24.48
N LEU A 62 -9.96 -0.43 -24.63
CA LEU A 62 -9.44 0.03 -25.92
C LEU A 62 -9.02 -1.12 -26.84
N LYS A 63 -8.85 -2.33 -26.29
CA LYS A 63 -8.22 -3.49 -26.96
C LYS A 63 -6.85 -3.13 -27.54
N ASP A 64 -6.17 -2.19 -26.91
CA ASP A 64 -4.85 -1.75 -27.34
C ASP A 64 -3.83 -2.80 -26.92
N THR A 65 -3.14 -3.36 -27.91
CA THR A 65 -2.09 -4.37 -27.71
C THR A 65 -0.69 -3.76 -27.85
N THR A 66 -0.62 -2.44 -28.08
CA THR A 66 0.66 -1.74 -28.19
C THR A 66 1.33 -1.72 -26.82
N PRO A 67 2.60 -2.16 -26.71
CA PRO A 67 3.34 -2.02 -25.47
C PRO A 67 3.44 -0.53 -25.11
N PRO A 68 2.97 -0.13 -23.92
CA PRO A 68 3.02 1.27 -23.54
C PRO A 68 4.47 1.70 -23.34
N GLN A 69 4.75 2.96 -23.70
CA GLN A 69 6.04 3.56 -23.40
C GLN A 69 6.21 3.68 -21.89
N GLN A 70 7.36 3.25 -21.38
CA GLN A 70 7.68 3.37 -19.96
C GLN A 70 8.21 4.77 -19.64
N ASP A 71 7.74 5.31 -18.54
CA ASP A 71 8.28 6.50 -17.90
C ASP A 71 9.70 6.22 -17.39
N PRO A 72 10.67 7.11 -17.67
CA PRO A 72 12.07 6.89 -17.31
C PRO A 72 12.34 6.98 -15.81
N GLU A 73 11.49 7.62 -15.01
CA GLU A 73 11.68 7.76 -13.56
C GLU A 73 11.10 6.57 -12.80
N THR A 74 9.97 6.04 -13.26
CA THR A 74 9.27 4.94 -12.57
C THR A 74 9.55 3.56 -13.19
N GLY A 75 9.91 3.51 -14.48
CA GLY A 75 9.94 2.29 -15.28
C GLY A 75 8.55 1.68 -15.54
N LEU A 76 7.49 2.44 -15.25
CA LEU A 76 6.09 2.05 -15.39
C LEU A 76 5.45 2.78 -16.57
N PRO A 77 4.30 2.33 -17.10
CA PRO A 77 3.67 3.01 -18.23
C PRO A 77 2.88 4.28 -17.83
N TRP A 78 3.07 4.76 -16.60
CA TRP A 78 2.54 6.01 -16.06
C TRP A 78 3.59 6.68 -15.17
N SER A 79 3.41 7.97 -14.95
CA SER A 79 4.35 8.84 -14.25
C SER A 79 4.12 8.86 -12.74
N ILE A 80 5.02 9.50 -11.99
CA ILE A 80 4.87 9.75 -10.55
C ILE A 80 3.61 10.59 -10.30
N GLU A 81 3.32 11.53 -11.20
CA GLU A 81 2.22 12.49 -11.11
C GLU A 81 0.85 11.84 -11.30
N ASP A 82 0.78 10.64 -11.89
CA ASP A 82 -0.45 9.87 -12.09
C ASP A 82 -0.82 9.02 -10.86
N MET A 83 0.07 8.89 -9.88
CA MET A 83 -0.12 8.07 -8.69
C MET A 83 -0.58 8.91 -7.49
N ALA A 84 -1.32 8.28 -6.59
CA ALA A 84 -1.62 8.86 -5.29
C ALA A 84 -0.39 8.76 -4.35
N TRP A 85 -0.07 9.86 -3.68
CA TRP A 85 1.05 9.92 -2.74
C TRP A 85 0.62 10.46 -1.39
N TYR A 86 0.97 9.74 -0.33
CA TYR A 86 0.59 10.08 1.04
C TYR A 86 1.82 10.29 1.91
N PRO A 87 1.81 11.26 2.84
CA PRO A 87 2.94 11.47 3.76
C PRO A 87 3.23 10.21 4.58
N ILE A 88 4.51 9.81 4.65
CA ILE A 88 4.93 8.64 5.44
C ILE A 88 4.53 8.76 6.90
N SER A 89 4.62 9.96 7.49
CA SER A 89 4.25 10.18 8.89
C SER A 89 2.80 9.80 9.22
N THR A 90 1.87 10.03 8.28
CA THR A 90 0.46 9.65 8.45
C THR A 90 0.30 8.13 8.31
N GLY A 91 1.02 7.51 7.37
CA GLY A 91 1.06 6.06 7.20
C GLY A 91 1.63 5.32 8.40
N MET A 92 2.77 5.78 8.91
CA MET A 92 3.46 5.24 10.08
C MET A 92 2.55 5.25 11.31
N THR A 93 1.84 6.35 11.55
CA THR A 93 0.85 6.45 12.63
C THR A 93 -0.20 5.33 12.55
N THR A 94 -0.75 5.07 11.36
CA THR A 94 -1.72 3.98 11.15
C THR A 94 -1.08 2.60 11.33
N LEU A 95 0.09 2.36 10.72
CA LEU A 95 0.77 1.07 10.77
C LEU A 95 1.16 0.69 12.20
N GLU A 96 1.74 1.61 12.96
CA GLU A 96 2.16 1.38 14.34
C GLU A 96 0.96 1.14 15.27
N ALA A 97 -0.15 1.87 15.07
CA ALA A 97 -1.38 1.66 15.82
C ALA A 97 -1.96 0.26 15.57
N LEU A 98 -2.02 -0.16 14.30
CA LEU A 98 -2.47 -1.51 13.92
C LEU A 98 -1.55 -2.59 14.49
N SER A 99 -0.24 -2.49 14.26
CA SER A 99 0.76 -3.43 14.78
C SER A 99 0.67 -3.55 16.30
N GLY A 100 0.64 -2.43 17.02
CA GLY A 100 0.54 -2.40 18.47
C GLY A 100 -0.77 -3.03 18.97
N HIS A 101 -1.90 -2.75 18.31
CA HIS A 101 -3.19 -3.35 18.67
C HIS A 101 -3.20 -4.87 18.42
N LEU A 102 -2.72 -5.32 17.27
CA LEU A 102 -2.67 -6.72 16.87
C LEU A 102 -1.65 -7.54 17.69
N GLN A 103 -0.60 -6.93 18.24
CA GLN A 103 0.32 -7.62 19.15
C GLN A 103 -0.33 -7.96 20.50
N ARG A 104 -1.25 -7.11 20.97
CA ARG A 104 -1.89 -7.25 22.30
C ARG A 104 -3.24 -7.93 22.25
N ASN A 105 -3.91 -7.92 21.10
CA ASN A 105 -5.29 -8.35 20.96
C ASN A 105 -5.48 -9.29 19.77
N ARG A 106 -6.61 -10.00 19.78
CA ARG A 106 -7.10 -10.78 18.64
C ARG A 106 -8.45 -10.23 18.19
N PRO A 107 -8.46 -9.12 17.45
CA PRO A 107 -9.69 -8.48 17.00
C PRO A 107 -10.54 -9.42 16.14
N ARG A 108 -11.86 -9.26 16.21
CA ARG A 108 -12.82 -10.09 15.47
C ARG A 108 -12.90 -9.67 14.00
N GLU A 109 -12.55 -8.41 13.71
CA GLU A 109 -12.55 -7.76 12.41
C GLU A 109 -11.59 -8.44 11.41
N VAL A 110 -10.54 -9.07 11.93
CA VAL A 110 -9.59 -9.89 11.17
C VAL A 110 -9.58 -11.34 11.67
N SER A 111 -10.72 -11.82 12.20
CA SER A 111 -10.87 -13.21 12.64
C SER A 111 -10.72 -14.15 11.43
N GLY A 112 -9.73 -15.04 11.50
CA GLY A 112 -9.33 -15.90 10.38
C GLY A 112 -8.04 -15.46 9.68
N ALA A 113 -7.58 -14.23 9.91
CA ALA A 113 -6.25 -13.81 9.46
C ALA A 113 -5.16 -14.60 10.19
N ASN A 114 -4.09 -14.94 9.47
CA ASN A 114 -2.89 -15.42 10.11
C ASN A 114 -2.19 -14.24 10.81
N GLN A 115 -2.44 -14.08 12.10
CA GLN A 115 -1.93 -12.96 12.91
C GLN A 115 -0.43 -12.73 12.76
N ARG A 116 0.37 -13.81 12.64
CA ARG A 116 1.82 -13.69 12.43
C ARG A 116 2.14 -13.07 11.08
N GLN A 117 1.55 -13.59 10.01
CA GLN A 117 1.81 -13.08 8.65
C GLN A 117 1.28 -11.65 8.47
N LEU A 118 0.17 -11.30 9.14
CA LEU A 118 -0.35 -9.94 9.14
C LEU A 118 0.61 -8.97 9.84
N LEU A 119 1.15 -9.34 11.00
CA LEU A 119 2.16 -8.55 11.69
C LEU A 119 3.47 -8.47 10.91
N GLU A 120 3.89 -9.54 10.23
CA GLU A 120 5.06 -9.54 9.34
C GLU A 120 4.88 -8.55 8.18
N ALA A 121 3.69 -8.51 7.57
CA ALA A 121 3.37 -7.57 6.49
C ALA A 121 3.40 -6.10 6.98
N LEU A 122 2.82 -5.82 8.15
CA LEU A 122 2.88 -4.48 8.75
C LEU A 122 4.32 -4.09 9.13
N THR A 123 5.07 -5.01 9.72
CA THR A 123 6.48 -4.80 10.11
C THR A 123 7.35 -4.52 8.89
N PHE A 124 7.11 -5.22 7.78
CA PHE A 124 7.78 -4.94 6.50
C PHE A 124 7.53 -3.48 6.08
N CYS A 125 6.27 -3.04 6.04
CA CYS A 125 5.95 -1.65 5.70
C CYS A 125 6.65 -0.66 6.64
N GLU A 126 6.52 -0.85 7.95
CA GLU A 126 7.19 0.01 8.93
C GLU A 126 8.71 0.07 8.72
N SER A 127 9.35 -1.06 8.45
CA SER A 127 10.80 -1.13 8.25
C SER A 127 11.29 -0.37 7.01
N CYS A 128 10.47 -0.34 5.95
CA CYS A 128 10.79 0.41 4.74
C CYS A 128 10.55 1.91 4.95
N LEU A 129 9.49 2.27 5.65
CA LEU A 129 9.05 3.66 5.80
C LEU A 129 9.79 4.43 6.90
N ARG A 130 10.10 3.79 8.03
CA ARG A 130 10.75 4.42 9.18
C ARG A 130 12.04 5.20 8.86
N PRO A 131 12.99 4.71 8.04
CA PRO A 131 14.19 5.50 7.72
C PRO A 131 13.88 6.78 6.92
N MET A 132 12.78 6.80 6.17
CA MET A 132 12.39 7.90 5.27
C MET A 132 11.44 8.90 5.93
N GLU A 133 10.88 8.57 7.10
CA GLU A 133 9.89 9.40 7.78
C GLU A 133 10.42 10.80 8.13
N ALA A 134 11.66 10.88 8.60
CA ALA A 134 12.30 12.15 8.97
C ALA A 134 12.55 13.09 7.77
N GLU A 135 12.60 12.53 6.56
CA GLU A 135 12.86 13.24 5.31
C GLU A 135 11.58 13.82 4.70
N GLY A 136 10.41 13.52 5.28
CA GLY A 136 9.13 13.98 4.76
C GLY A 136 8.70 13.27 3.46
N ALA A 137 9.27 12.10 3.21
CA ALA A 137 8.98 11.28 2.05
C ALA A 137 7.51 10.78 2.04
N GLN A 138 7.13 10.23 0.90
CA GLN A 138 5.77 9.80 0.60
C GLN A 138 5.72 8.30 0.27
N PHE A 139 4.53 7.72 0.39
CA PHE A 139 4.28 6.31 0.07
C PHE A 139 2.85 6.08 -0.41
N HIS A 140 2.61 4.89 -0.94
CA HIS A 140 1.28 4.31 -1.11
C HIS A 140 1.34 2.77 -1.12
N LEU A 141 0.17 2.13 -1.07
CA LEU A 141 -0.02 0.70 -1.30
C LEU A 141 -0.50 0.50 -2.74
N ALA A 142 0.39 0.06 -3.62
CA ALA A 142 0.15 -0.07 -5.04
C ALA A 142 -0.70 -1.32 -5.33
N ALA A 143 -1.85 -1.14 -5.95
CA ALA A 143 -2.75 -2.23 -6.32
C ALA A 143 -2.58 -2.66 -7.78
N GLY A 144 -2.54 -3.97 -8.04
CA GLY A 144 -2.62 -4.52 -9.41
C GLY A 144 -1.30 -5.00 -10.05
N TYR A 145 -0.29 -5.33 -9.23
CA TYR A 145 1.05 -5.74 -9.67
C TYR A 145 1.45 -7.17 -9.31
#